data_AF-Q75ZA8-F1
#
_entry.id   AF-Q75ZA8-F1
#
_cell.length_a   1.000
_cell.length_b   1.000
_cell.length_c   1.000
_cell.angle_alpha   90.00
_cell.angle_beta   90.00
_cell.angle_gamma   90.00
#
_symmetry.space_group_name_H-M   'P 1'
#
loop_
_entity.id
_entity.type
_entity.pdbx_description
1 polymer ?
#
loop_
_entity_poly.entity_id
_entity_poly.type
_entity_poly.pdbx_seq_one_letter_code
_entity_poly.pdbx_strand_id
1 'polypeptide(L)'
;KYWTNDTFERDVQRKGRIVEERFQKLAALLTEHGMPATERGRGLMRGIDVVSGDIADKITSKAFEHGLVIETSGQDGEVVKCLCPLTISDEDLLEGLDILEMCVKTVASE
;
A
#
# COMPACT_ATOMS: atom_id res chain seq x y z
N LYS A 1 -8.96 3.71 -26.98
CA LYS A 1 -9.53 4.67 -26.00
C LYS A 1 -9.84 3.88 -24.73
N TYR A 2 -9.41 4.30 -23.54
CA TYR A 2 -9.55 3.49 -22.29
C TYR A 2 -10.99 3.13 -21.90
N TRP A 3 -11.98 3.84 -22.43
CA TRP A 3 -13.40 3.70 -22.05
C TRP A 3 -14.27 3.17 -23.19
N THR A 4 -13.68 2.55 -24.22
CA THR A 4 -14.47 1.95 -25.32
C THR A 4 -15.11 0.63 -24.95
N ASN A 5 -14.60 -0.02 -23.91
CA ASN A 5 -15.13 -1.25 -23.32
C ASN A 5 -14.67 -1.32 -21.85
N ASP A 6 -14.98 -2.42 -21.18
CA ASP A 6 -14.69 -2.68 -19.77
C ASP A 6 -13.28 -3.27 -19.52
N THR A 7 -12.42 -3.36 -20.55
CA THR A 7 -11.08 -3.93 -20.38
C THR A 7 -10.23 -3.16 -19.37
N PHE A 8 -10.24 -1.83 -19.43
CA PHE A 8 -9.50 -1.00 -18.49
C PHE A 8 -10.08 -1.08 -17.07
N GLU A 9 -11.40 -1.10 -16.94
CA GLU A 9 -12.08 -1.23 -15.65
C GLU A 9 -11.76 -2.58 -14.98
N ARG A 10 -11.84 -3.69 -15.73
CA ARG A 10 -11.49 -5.02 -15.23
C ARG A 10 -10.02 -5.11 -14.81
N ASP A 11 -9.13 -4.44 -15.53
CA ASP A 11 -7.70 -4.41 -15.20
C ASP A 11 -7.44 -3.64 -13.89
N VAL A 12 -8.09 -2.48 -13.70
CA VAL A 12 -8.05 -1.73 -12.43
C VAL A 12 -8.58 -2.58 -11.27
N GLN A 13 -9.67 -3.31 -11.46
CA GLN A 13 -10.21 -4.22 -10.44
C GLN A 13 -9.23 -5.37 -10.12
N ARG A 14 -8.57 -5.94 -11.14
CA ARG A 14 -7.56 -6.99 -10.98
C ARG A 14 -6.35 -6.49 -10.19
N LYS A 15 -5.78 -5.34 -10.56
CA LYS A 15 -4.67 -4.72 -9.84
C LYS A 15 -5.06 -4.32 -8.42
N GLY A 16 -6.29 -3.84 -8.23
CA GLY A 16 -6.85 -3.56 -6.91
C GLY A 16 -6.88 -4.76 -5.97
N ARG A 17 -7.14 -5.97 -6.48
CA ARG A 17 -7.04 -7.22 -5.71
C ARG A 17 -5.60 -7.58 -5.35
N ILE A 18 -4.63 -7.31 -6.24
CA ILE A 18 -3.21 -7.51 -5.93
C ILE A 18 -2.79 -6.62 -4.75
N VAL A 19 -3.16 -5.33 -4.80
CA VAL A 19 -2.87 -4.39 -3.70
C VAL A 19 -3.58 -4.79 -2.42
N GLU A 20 -4.86 -5.20 -2.49
CA GLU A 20 -5.62 -5.72 -1.34
C GLU A 20 -4.90 -6.87 -0.64
N GLU A 21 -4.55 -7.92 -1.40
CA GLU A 21 -3.93 -9.13 -0.85
C GLU A 21 -2.56 -8.81 -0.22
N ARG A 22 -1.78 -7.92 -0.84
CA ARG A 22 -0.49 -7.49 -0.28
C ARG A 22 -0.69 -6.65 0.99
N PHE A 23 -1.61 -5.69 0.97
CA PHE A 23 -1.86 -4.84 2.13
C PHE A 23 -2.46 -5.61 3.32
N GLN A 24 -3.32 -6.60 3.07
CA GLN A 24 -3.85 -7.48 4.11
C GLN A 24 -2.74 -8.26 4.81
N LYS A 25 -1.77 -8.79 4.05
CA LYS A 25 -0.59 -9.49 4.61
C LYS A 25 0.27 -8.56 5.45
N LEU A 26 0.50 -7.32 5.00
CA LEU A 26 1.28 -6.32 5.74
C LEU A 26 0.58 -5.89 7.03
N ALA A 27 -0.74 -5.66 6.99
CA ALA A 27 -1.53 -5.34 8.18
C ALA A 27 -1.50 -6.48 9.21
N ALA A 28 -1.62 -7.72 8.75
CA ALA A 28 -1.49 -8.90 9.60
C ALA A 28 -0.09 -8.99 10.25
N LEU A 29 0.97 -8.82 9.45
CA LEU A 29 2.35 -8.84 9.94
C LEU A 29 2.62 -7.77 11.00
N LEU A 30 2.16 -6.54 10.78
CA LEU A 30 2.28 -5.46 11.78
C LEU A 30 1.53 -5.82 13.07
N THR A 31 0.32 -6.34 12.93
CA THR A 31 -0.50 -6.76 14.08
C THR A 31 0.15 -7.90 14.86
N GLU A 32 0.79 -8.86 14.19
CA GLU A 32 1.56 -9.94 14.82
C GLU A 32 2.78 -9.41 15.62
N HIS A 33 3.34 -8.26 15.22
CA HIS A 33 4.44 -7.58 15.92
C HIS A 33 3.94 -6.56 16.97
N GLY A 34 2.66 -6.59 17.33
CA GLY A 34 2.09 -5.72 18.36
C GLY A 34 1.77 -4.31 17.90
N MET A 35 1.74 -4.06 16.58
CA MET A 35 1.33 -2.79 15.96
C MET A 35 -0.03 -2.99 15.28
N PRO A 36 -1.16 -2.68 15.93
CA PRO A 36 -2.49 -2.91 15.35
C PRO A 36 -2.62 -2.22 13.99
N ALA A 37 -2.95 -2.98 12.96
CA ALA A 37 -3.10 -2.45 11.62
C ALA A 37 -4.28 -3.10 10.88
N THR A 38 -4.96 -2.31 10.04
CA THR A 38 -6.08 -2.79 9.22
C THR A 38 -5.99 -2.29 7.79
N GLU A 39 -6.35 -3.16 6.85
CA GLU A 39 -6.44 -2.83 5.44
C GLU A 39 -7.85 -2.32 5.09
N ARG A 40 -7.93 -1.30 4.23
CA ARG A 40 -9.19 -0.88 3.61
C ARG A 40 -9.00 -0.24 2.24
N GLY A 41 -10.01 -0.38 1.39
CA GLY A 41 -10.14 0.41 0.17
C GLY A 41 -11.03 -0.21 -0.90
N ARG A 42 -10.99 0.37 -2.10
CA ARG A 42 -11.75 -0.10 -3.27
C ARG A 42 -10.98 0.15 -4.56
N GLY A 43 -10.89 -0.87 -5.40
CA GLY A 43 -10.09 -0.78 -6.62
C GLY A 43 -8.63 -0.50 -6.27
N LEU A 44 -8.00 0.45 -6.97
CA LEU A 44 -6.63 0.89 -6.71
C LEU A 44 -6.50 2.03 -5.69
N MET A 45 -7.58 2.44 -5.05
CA MET A 45 -7.53 3.37 -3.92
C MET A 45 -7.58 2.57 -2.62
N ARG A 46 -6.41 2.28 -2.05
CA ARG A 46 -6.27 1.42 -0.86
C ARG A 46 -5.29 1.98 0.16
N GLY A 47 -5.45 1.59 1.42
CA GLY A 47 -4.59 2.03 2.52
C GLY A 47 -4.45 0.99 3.63
N ILE A 48 -3.34 1.07 4.35
CA ILE A 48 -3.12 0.37 5.62
C ILE A 48 -3.20 1.43 6.72
N ASP A 49 -4.17 1.31 7.60
CA ASP A 49 -4.26 2.11 8.81
C ASP A 49 -3.44 1.43 9.90
N VAL A 50 -2.40 2.11 10.35
CA VAL A 50 -1.46 1.62 11.37
C VAL A 50 -1.67 2.30 12.72
N VAL A 51 -2.78 3.03 12.90
CA VAL A 51 -3.23 3.72 14.13
C VAL A 51 -2.30 4.84 14.63
N SER A 52 -1.03 4.84 14.24
CA SER A 52 -0.01 5.79 14.66
C SER A 52 0.61 6.48 13.46
N GLY A 53 0.51 7.81 13.41
CA GLY A 53 1.21 8.64 12.43
C GLY A 53 2.73 8.40 12.44
N ASP A 54 3.34 8.24 13.62
CA ASP A 54 4.77 7.96 13.75
C ASP A 54 5.18 6.64 13.05
N ILE A 55 4.36 5.59 13.15
CA ILE A 55 4.62 4.31 12.46
C ILE A 55 4.45 4.51 10.94
N ALA A 56 3.41 5.21 10.52
CA ALA A 56 3.16 5.49 9.11
C ALA A 56 4.32 6.29 8.49
N ASP A 57 4.79 7.34 9.17
CA ASP A 57 5.90 8.20 8.75
C ASP A 57 7.22 7.44 8.68
N LYS A 58 7.49 6.51 9.61
CA LYS A 58 8.65 5.62 9.53
C LYS A 58 8.60 4.74 8.28
N ILE A 59 7.44 4.17 7.97
CA ILE A 59 7.25 3.31 6.80
C ILE A 59 7.45 4.12 5.52
N THR A 60 6.82 5.29 5.38
CA THR A 60 6.91 6.12 4.18
C THR A 60 8.31 6.71 3.99
N SER A 61 8.99 7.11 5.07
CA SER A 61 10.37 7.61 5.03
C SER A 61 11.33 6.54 4.51
N LYS A 62 11.25 5.31 5.05
CA LYS A 62 12.06 4.18 4.54
C LYS A 62 11.71 3.83 3.10
N ALA A 63 10.43 3.83 2.74
CA ALA A 63 10.01 3.60 1.35
C ALA A 63 10.67 4.61 0.39
N PHE A 64 10.72 5.89 0.78
CA PHE A 64 11.37 6.93 0.00
C PHE A 64 12.88 6.72 -0.13
N GLU A 65 13.58 6.30 0.93
CA GLU A 65 15.00 5.93 0.90
C GLU A 65 15.28 4.79 -0.08
N HIS A 66 14.31 3.90 -0.28
CA HIS A 66 14.36 2.78 -1.22
C HIS A 66 13.76 3.07 -2.60
N GLY A 67 13.47 4.34 -2.91
CA GLY A 67 13.01 4.77 -4.23
C GLY A 67 11.51 4.63 -4.48
N LEU A 68 10.72 4.29 -3.47
CA LEU A 68 9.25 4.24 -3.56
C LEU A 68 8.62 5.52 -2.98
N VAL A 69 7.95 6.29 -3.83
CA VAL A 69 7.13 7.41 -3.38
C VAL A 69 5.76 6.89 -2.94
N ILE A 70 5.50 6.92 -1.64
CA ILE A 70 4.22 6.59 -1.03
C ILE A 70 3.98 7.55 0.14
N GLU A 71 2.72 7.93 0.35
CA GLU A 71 2.35 9.03 1.25
C GLU A 71 1.40 8.57 2.36
N THR A 72 1.27 9.40 3.39
CA THR A 72 0.32 9.18 4.49
C THR A 72 -1.00 9.94 4.29
N SER A 73 -2.02 9.55 5.06
CA SER A 73 -3.32 10.21 5.18
C SER A 73 -3.97 9.80 6.50
N GLY A 74 -5.25 10.13 6.70
CA GLY A 74 -5.87 10.01 8.01
C GLY A 74 -5.80 11.33 8.76
N GLN A 75 -6.51 11.44 9.88
CA GLN A 75 -6.56 12.69 10.63
C GLN A 75 -5.22 12.99 11.30
N ASP A 76 -4.51 11.94 11.70
CA ASP A 76 -3.24 11.96 12.42
C ASP A 76 -2.09 11.43 11.54
N GLY A 77 -2.28 11.30 10.22
CA GLY A 77 -1.28 10.74 9.29
C GLY A 77 -1.11 9.22 9.40
N GLU A 78 -2.07 8.53 10.02
CA GLU A 78 -1.99 7.12 10.42
C GLU A 78 -2.22 6.09 9.30
N VAL A 79 -2.44 6.53 8.06
CA VAL A 79 -2.78 5.64 6.93
C VAL A 79 -1.76 5.73 5.80
N VAL A 80 -1.01 4.65 5.55
CA VAL A 80 -0.14 4.51 4.37
C VAL A 80 -1.00 4.14 3.16
N LYS A 81 -1.07 5.01 2.14
CA LYS A 81 -2.00 4.86 1.00
C LYS A 81 -1.32 4.50 -0.32
N CYS A 82 -1.86 3.53 -1.04
CA CYS A 82 -1.53 3.28 -2.44
C CYS A 82 -2.48 4.08 -3.33
N LEU A 83 -1.92 5.05 -4.06
CA LEU A 83 -2.59 5.84 -5.10
C LEU A 83 -1.77 5.81 -6.39
N CYS A 84 -1.34 4.60 -6.80
CA CYS A 84 -0.58 4.42 -8.02
C CYS A 84 -1.42 4.78 -9.28
N PRO A 85 -0.77 5.11 -10.41
CA PRO A 85 -1.46 5.31 -11.68
C PRO A 85 -2.30 4.07 -12.04
N LEU A 86 -3.55 4.28 -12.47
CA LEU A 86 -4.41 3.17 -12.90
C LEU A 86 -3.82 2.38 -14.09
N THR A 87 -2.94 3.01 -14.86
CA THR A 87 -2.21 2.45 -15.99
C THR A 87 -0.86 1.83 -15.63
N ILE A 88 -0.50 1.74 -14.34
CA ILE A 88 0.76 1.14 -13.88
C ILE A 88 0.95 -0.26 -14.48
N SER A 89 2.18 -0.63 -14.83
CA SER A 89 2.47 -1.99 -15.26
C SER A 89 2.34 -2.97 -14.09
N ASP A 90 2.16 -4.25 -14.36
CA ASP A 90 2.17 -5.25 -13.28
C ASP A 90 3.58 -5.38 -12.66
N GLU A 91 4.62 -5.19 -13.45
CA GLU A 91 6.01 -5.20 -13.01
C GLU A 91 6.29 -4.10 -11.98
N ASP A 92 6.01 -2.84 -12.34
CA ASP A 92 6.23 -1.70 -11.43
C ASP A 92 5.33 -1.77 -10.19
N LEU A 93 4.09 -2.28 -10.34
CA LEU A 93 3.18 -2.46 -9.22
C LEU A 93 3.73 -3.48 -8.21
N LEU A 94 4.23 -4.61 -8.70
CA LEU A 94 4.80 -5.66 -7.86
C LEU A 94 6.12 -5.19 -7.21
N GLU A 95 6.99 -4.53 -7.97
CA GLU A 95 8.24 -3.96 -7.45
C GLU A 95 7.97 -2.95 -6.31
N GLY A 96 7.04 -2.02 -6.52
CA GLY A 96 6.66 -1.06 -5.49
C GLY A 96 6.08 -1.74 -4.23
N LEU A 97 5.28 -2.79 -4.39
CA LEU A 97 4.74 -3.54 -3.26
C LEU A 97 5.82 -4.35 -2.52
N ASP A 98 6.83 -4.84 -3.23
CA ASP A 98 7.98 -5.54 -2.65
C ASP A 98 8.88 -4.59 -1.83
N ILE A 99 9.12 -3.37 -2.33
CA ILE A 99 9.82 -2.33 -1.58
C ILE A 99 9.04 -1.98 -0.30
N LEU A 100 7.73 -1.77 -0.41
CA LEU A 100 6.87 -1.47 0.74
C LEU A 100 6.91 -2.60 1.78
N GLU A 101 6.82 -3.86 1.35
CA GLU A 101 6.87 -5.01 2.25
C GLU A 101 8.20 -5.09 3.02
N MET A 102 9.32 -4.86 2.34
CA MET A 102 10.63 -4.82 2.98
C MET A 102 10.74 -3.68 4.01
N CYS A 103 10.20 -2.49 3.71
CA CYS A 103 10.19 -1.36 4.64
C CYS A 103 9.32 -1.64 5.87
N VAL A 104 8.14 -2.21 5.67
CA VAL A 104 7.22 -2.60 6.76
C VAL A 104 7.86 -3.65 7.66
N LYS A 105 8.49 -4.69 7.08
CA LYS A 105 9.22 -5.72 7.86
C LYS A 105 10.33 -5.10 8.72
N THR A 106 11.06 -4.14 8.15
CA THR A 106 12.13 -3.44 8.87
C THR A 106 11.55 -2.70 10.08
N VAL A 107 10.49 -1.91 9.89
CA VAL A 107 9.84 -1.16 11.00
C VAL A 107 9.23 -2.11 12.05
N ALA A 108 8.63 -3.22 11.63
CA ALA A 108 8.03 -4.19 12.55
C ALA A 108 9.08 -4.91 13.42
N SER A 109 10.35 -4.93 13.00
CA SER A 109 11.45 -5.57 13.72
C SER A 109 12.28 -4.62 14.60
N GLU A 110 11.97 -3.32 14.59
CA GLU A 110 12.57 -2.30 15.47
C GLU A 110 11.95 -2.33 16.87
#